data_AF-A0A7X6SPX7-F1
#
_entry.id   AF-A0A7X6SPX7-F1
#
_cell.length_a   1.000
_cell.length_b   1.000
_cell.length_c   1.000
_cell.angle_alpha   90.00
_cell.angle_beta   90.00
_cell.angle_gamma   90.00
#
_symmetry.space_group_name_H-M   'P 1'
#
loop_
_entity.id
_entity.type
_entity.pdbx_description
1 polymer ?
#
loop_
_entity_poly.entity_id
_entity_poly.type
_entity_poly.pdbx_seq_one_letter_code
_entity_poly.pdbx_strand_id
1 'polypeptide(L)'
;MSLNNYLIIILAAGFISLPSCNRLPDRFSVTEELPDIFPDIAGVTIPVNIAPLNFRLNNSPRKTLVTLEEKNGIMIVRGKDKIRIRVKRWHKLLEQNKGGEILLTVYTKNSGEWSGHLPFRVFVKELPVDPYLVYRRIAPGYESWSRMGIYQRNIFNFDEDPVIDNRMLTGNCMNCHSFSNYNPEMMMLHLRGKIAGTLIARDGDVIK
;
A
#
# COMPACT_ATOMS: atom_id res chain seq x y z
N MET A 1 -25.72 27.83 39.57
CA MET A 1 -24.88 27.11 38.58
C MET A 1 -25.79 26.59 37.49
N SER A 2 -25.70 27.12 36.27
CA SER A 2 -26.68 26.86 35.21
C SER A 2 -26.50 25.46 34.59
N LEU A 3 -27.59 24.92 34.04
CA LEU A 3 -27.68 23.62 33.38
C LEU A 3 -26.59 23.41 32.29
N ASN A 4 -26.09 24.50 31.70
CA ASN A 4 -25.01 24.50 30.70
C ASN A 4 -23.67 24.02 31.24
N ASN A 5 -23.38 24.21 32.54
CA ASN A 5 -22.10 23.75 33.10
C ASN A 5 -22.05 22.23 33.25
N TYR A 6 -23.18 21.57 33.46
CA TYR A 6 -23.26 20.10 33.48
C TYR A 6 -23.12 19.50 32.08
N LEU A 7 -23.63 20.19 31.05
CA LEU A 7 -23.52 19.73 29.65
C LEU A 7 -22.06 19.72 29.16
N ILE A 8 -21.26 20.71 29.57
CA ILE A 8 -19.83 20.81 29.23
C ILE A 8 -19.01 19.74 29.97
N ILE A 9 -19.36 19.43 31.23
CA ILE A 9 -18.69 18.37 32.00
C ILE A 9 -19.01 16.97 31.43
N ILE A 10 -20.23 16.75 30.92
CA ILE A 10 -20.63 15.49 30.26
C ILE A 10 -19.94 15.33 28.89
N LEU A 11 -19.72 16.42 28.14
CA LEU A 11 -18.96 16.38 26.87
C LEU A 11 -17.45 16.16 27.07
N ALA A 12 -16.88 16.59 28.21
CA ALA A 12 -15.47 16.37 28.53
C ALA A 12 -15.18 14.94 29.06
N ALA A 13 -16.17 14.24 29.61
CA ALA A 13 -16.02 12.88 30.14
C ALA A 13 -16.02 11.77 29.06
N GLY A 14 -16.30 12.12 27.79
CA GLY A 14 -16.42 11.17 26.68
C GLY A 14 -15.11 10.75 26.01
N PHE A 15 -13.94 11.25 26.46
CA PHE A 15 -12.64 10.86 25.91
C PHE A 15 -11.95 9.80 26.77
N ILE A 16 -12.65 8.69 27.00
CA ILE A 16 -12.01 7.45 27.50
C ILE A 16 -11.13 6.96 26.36
N SER A 17 -9.87 7.40 26.37
CA SER A 17 -8.80 6.83 25.55
C SER A 17 -8.73 5.33 25.85
N LEU A 18 -9.32 4.51 24.96
CA LEU A 18 -9.16 3.06 25.02
C LEU A 18 -7.65 2.80 24.99
N PRO A 19 -7.07 2.18 26.03
CA PRO A 19 -5.67 1.83 25.98
C PRO A 19 -5.48 0.92 24.78
N SER A 20 -4.72 1.41 23.79
CA SER A 20 -4.31 0.60 22.66
C SER A 20 -3.55 -0.57 23.26
N CYS A 21 -4.13 -1.76 23.22
CA CYS A 21 -3.52 -2.97 23.74
C CYS A 21 -2.33 -3.34 22.84
N ASN A 22 -1.20 -2.68 23.07
CA ASN A 22 0.09 -2.88 22.43
C ASN A 22 0.88 -4.01 23.11
N ARG A 23 0.19 -5.02 23.64
CA ARG A 23 0.85 -6.15 24.28
C ARG A 23 1.03 -7.31 23.29
N LEU A 24 2.22 -7.88 23.30
CA LEU A 24 2.49 -9.17 22.65
C LEU A 24 1.64 -10.27 23.28
N PRO A 25 1.47 -11.42 22.61
CA PRO A 25 0.86 -12.58 23.25
C PRO A 25 1.63 -12.97 24.51
N ASP A 26 0.93 -13.16 25.64
CA ASP A 26 1.57 -13.51 26.92
C ASP A 26 2.31 -14.86 26.87
N ARG A 27 1.85 -15.77 26.00
CA ARG A 27 2.47 -17.07 25.73
C ARG A 27 2.30 -17.41 24.25
N PHE A 28 3.35 -17.93 23.63
CA PHE A 28 3.34 -18.46 22.26
C PHE A 28 4.40 -19.55 22.12
N SER A 29 4.19 -20.50 21.21
CA SER A 29 5.23 -21.42 20.75
C SER A 29 6.08 -20.75 19.66
N VAL A 30 7.37 -21.02 19.62
CA VAL A 30 8.24 -20.55 18.53
C VAL A 30 8.25 -21.61 17.44
N THR A 31 8.01 -21.21 16.20
CA THR A 31 8.20 -22.08 15.03
C THR A 31 9.63 -21.91 14.49
N GLU A 32 10.13 -22.92 13.81
CA GLU A 32 11.43 -22.88 13.12
C GLU A 32 11.28 -22.46 11.65
N GLU A 33 10.16 -21.81 11.30
CA GLU A 33 9.79 -21.48 9.92
C GLU A 33 9.55 -19.97 9.77
N LEU A 34 9.86 -19.45 8.59
CA LEU A 34 9.40 -18.14 8.16
C LEU A 34 7.87 -18.15 7.96
N PRO A 35 7.18 -17.01 8.16
CA PRO A 35 5.75 -16.96 7.95
C PRO A 35 5.41 -17.08 6.46
N ASP A 36 4.45 -17.94 6.14
CA ASP A 36 3.94 -18.13 4.77
C ASP A 36 3.03 -16.96 4.36
N ILE A 37 3.61 -15.96 3.67
CA ILE A 37 2.98 -14.69 3.32
C ILE A 37 2.95 -14.42 1.81
N PHE A 38 2.01 -13.58 1.39
CA PHE A 38 1.93 -13.06 0.02
C PHE A 38 1.57 -11.55 0.01
N PRO A 39 2.25 -10.71 -0.79
CA PRO A 39 3.49 -11.03 -1.50
C PRO A 39 4.62 -11.41 -0.53
N ASP A 40 5.59 -12.17 -1.00
CA ASP A 40 6.81 -12.42 -0.23
C ASP A 40 7.63 -11.13 -0.16
N ILE A 41 7.76 -10.61 1.06
CA ILE A 41 8.48 -9.38 1.36
C ILE A 41 9.70 -9.65 2.25
N ALA A 42 10.09 -10.91 2.45
CA ALA A 42 11.28 -11.24 3.21
C ALA A 42 12.54 -10.81 2.44
N GLY A 43 13.38 -9.98 3.06
CA GLY A 43 14.66 -9.54 2.49
C GLY A 43 14.56 -8.48 1.39
N VAL A 44 13.36 -7.95 1.11
CA VAL A 44 13.21 -6.94 0.04
C VAL A 44 13.83 -5.60 0.44
N THR A 45 14.27 -4.85 -0.56
CA THR A 45 14.73 -3.46 -0.41
C THR A 45 13.69 -2.51 -0.98
N ILE A 46 13.31 -1.52 -0.19
CA ILE A 46 12.28 -0.54 -0.54
C ILE A 46 12.79 0.90 -0.46
N PRO A 47 12.26 1.81 -1.28
CA PRO A 47 12.54 3.24 -1.16
C PRO A 47 11.74 3.84 0.01
N VAL A 48 12.28 4.90 0.62
CA VAL A 48 11.71 5.53 1.84
C VAL A 48 10.27 6.03 1.67
N ASN A 49 9.86 6.28 0.43
CA ASN A 49 8.55 6.83 0.10
C ASN A 49 7.52 5.79 -0.36
N ILE A 50 7.82 4.48 -0.30
CA ILE A 50 6.87 3.46 -0.76
C ILE A 50 5.64 3.37 0.16
N ALA A 51 4.49 3.04 -0.42
CA ALA A 51 3.28 2.68 0.29
C ALA A 51 3.52 1.50 1.24
N PRO A 52 2.67 1.34 2.27
CA PRO A 52 2.84 0.24 3.22
C PRO A 52 2.84 -1.14 2.56
N LEU A 53 3.81 -1.96 2.95
CA LEU A 53 3.91 -3.35 2.52
C LEU A 53 2.84 -4.20 3.22
N ASN A 54 1.61 -4.06 2.75
CA ASN A 54 0.49 -4.90 3.19
C ASN A 54 0.66 -6.31 2.64
N PHE A 55 0.51 -7.31 3.50
CA PHE A 55 0.61 -8.71 3.10
C PHE A 55 -0.55 -9.52 3.70
N ARG A 56 -0.76 -10.71 3.13
CA ARG A 56 -1.68 -11.71 3.67
C ARG A 56 -0.92 -12.97 4.05
N LEU A 57 -1.44 -13.73 5.00
CA LEU A 57 -0.95 -15.06 5.32
C LEU A 57 -1.75 -16.10 4.52
N ASN A 58 -1.04 -17.06 3.92
CA ASN A 58 -1.67 -18.10 3.10
C ASN A 58 -2.45 -19.12 3.96
N ASN A 59 -2.00 -19.38 5.18
CA ASN A 59 -2.63 -20.32 6.12
C ASN A 59 -3.90 -19.79 6.83
N SER A 60 -4.36 -18.57 6.52
CA SER A 60 -5.65 -18.02 6.99
C SER A 60 -5.91 -18.12 8.51
N PRO A 61 -5.03 -17.56 9.37
CA PRO A 61 -5.13 -17.69 10.82
C PRO A 61 -6.31 -16.91 11.40
N ARG A 62 -6.77 -17.31 12.60
CA ARG A 62 -7.90 -16.63 13.27
C ARG A 62 -7.56 -15.23 13.76
N LYS A 63 -6.31 -15.00 14.19
CA LYS A 63 -5.77 -13.70 14.58
C LYS A 63 -4.29 -13.66 14.21
N THR A 64 -3.81 -12.48 13.85
CA THR A 64 -2.39 -12.22 13.62
C THR A 64 -1.98 -10.95 14.33
N LEU A 65 -0.78 -10.97 14.89
CA LEU A 65 -0.06 -9.81 15.38
C LEU A 65 1.29 -9.77 14.66
N VAL A 66 1.72 -8.58 14.25
CA VAL A 66 3.02 -8.36 13.64
C VAL A 66 3.72 -7.26 14.42
N THR A 67 4.95 -7.53 14.84
CA THR A 67 5.87 -6.49 15.32
C THR A 67 6.71 -6.02 14.15
N LEU A 68 6.93 -4.71 14.10
CA LEU A 68 7.93 -4.07 13.25
C LEU A 68 8.88 -3.36 14.20
N GLU A 69 10.04 -3.94 14.40
CA GLU A 69 11.09 -3.40 15.26
C GLU A 69 11.94 -2.43 14.45
N GLU A 70 12.14 -1.26 15.02
CA GLU A 70 12.89 -0.14 14.45
C GLU A 70 13.97 0.32 15.42
N LYS A 71 14.88 1.20 14.96
CA LYS A 71 15.96 1.74 15.79
C LYS A 71 15.49 2.31 17.14
N ASN A 72 14.27 2.84 17.22
CA ASN A 72 13.77 3.60 18.37
C ASN A 72 12.50 3.04 19.03
N GLY A 73 12.09 1.81 18.71
CA GLY A 73 10.86 1.24 19.26
C GLY A 73 10.28 0.07 18.50
N ILE A 74 9.03 -0.26 18.84
CA ILE A 74 8.29 -1.37 18.24
C ILE A 74 6.91 -0.88 17.82
N MET A 75 6.60 -1.03 16.53
CA MET A 75 5.25 -0.87 16.02
C MET A 75 4.52 -2.21 16.02
N ILE A 76 3.31 -2.24 16.58
CA ILE A 76 2.44 -3.42 16.54
C ILE A 76 1.29 -3.18 15.57
N VAL A 77 1.07 -4.16 14.69
CA VAL A 77 -0.04 -4.22 13.74
C VAL A 77 -0.80 -5.52 13.97
N ARG A 78 -2.14 -5.47 13.93
CA ARG A 78 -3.01 -6.63 14.14
C ARG A 78 -3.91 -6.83 12.93
N GLY A 79 -4.26 -8.10 12.67
CA GLY A 79 -5.18 -8.48 11.62
C GLY A 79 -5.72 -9.89 11.83
N LYS A 80 -6.38 -10.43 10.81
CA LYS A 80 -6.66 -11.87 10.68
C LYS A 80 -5.65 -12.48 9.71
N ASP A 81 -6.09 -12.79 8.52
CA ASP A 81 -5.30 -13.26 7.38
C ASP A 81 -4.61 -12.12 6.63
N LYS A 82 -5.01 -10.86 6.85
CA LYS A 82 -4.45 -9.68 6.19
C LYS A 82 -3.89 -8.69 7.19
N ILE A 83 -2.68 -8.23 6.91
CA ILE A 83 -1.98 -7.19 7.67
C ILE A 83 -1.99 -5.91 6.85
N ARG A 84 -2.64 -4.89 7.41
CA ARG A 84 -2.77 -3.57 6.80
C ARG A 84 -2.17 -2.52 7.70
N ILE A 85 -1.09 -1.90 7.24
CA ILE A 85 -0.37 -0.88 7.98
C ILE A 85 -0.91 0.49 7.55
N ARG A 86 -1.15 1.38 8.51
CA ARG A 86 -1.64 2.73 8.21
C ARG A 86 -0.54 3.54 7.52
N VAL A 87 -0.85 4.13 6.37
CA VAL A 87 0.06 4.94 5.53
C VAL A 87 0.86 5.95 6.36
N LYS A 88 0.20 6.75 7.21
CA LYS A 88 0.89 7.74 8.05
C LYS A 88 1.90 7.13 9.04
N ARG A 89 1.56 5.98 9.66
CA ARG A 89 2.47 5.32 10.60
C ARG A 89 3.65 4.69 9.88
N TRP A 90 3.38 4.08 8.72
CA TRP A 90 4.39 3.48 7.86
C TRP A 90 5.42 4.49 7.37
N HIS A 91 4.99 5.65 6.85
CA HIS A 91 5.93 6.68 6.41
C HIS A 91 6.77 7.24 7.55
N LYS A 92 6.19 7.39 8.75
CA LYS A 92 6.97 7.75 9.93
C LYS A 92 8.04 6.70 10.26
N LEU A 93 7.68 5.41 10.20
CA LEU A 93 8.60 4.28 10.40
C LEU A 93 9.73 4.30 9.36
N LEU A 94 9.43 4.47 8.07
CA LEU A 94 10.45 4.51 7.02
C LEU A 94 11.40 5.70 7.19
N GLU A 95 10.87 6.88 7.49
CA GLU A 95 11.67 8.09 7.72
C GLU A 95 12.67 7.91 8.88
N GLN A 96 12.23 7.25 9.96
CA GLN A 96 13.08 6.98 11.13
C GLN A 96 14.14 5.90 10.89
N ASN A 97 14.00 5.09 9.82
CA ASN A 97 14.88 3.96 9.53
C ASN A 97 15.56 4.09 8.15
N LYS A 98 15.69 5.31 7.62
CA LYS A 98 16.50 5.63 6.44
C LYS A 98 17.88 4.95 6.49
N GLY A 99 18.23 4.28 5.39
CA GLY A 99 19.50 3.57 5.24
C GLY A 99 19.64 2.32 6.10
N GLY A 100 18.60 1.95 6.84
CA GLY A 100 18.61 0.83 7.78
C GLY A 100 17.68 -0.32 7.36
N GLU A 101 17.18 -1.01 8.36
CA GLU A 101 16.31 -2.17 8.21
C GLU A 101 15.19 -2.12 9.25
N ILE A 102 14.11 -2.83 8.95
CA ILE A 102 12.98 -3.08 9.85
C ILE A 102 12.92 -4.59 10.04
N LEU A 103 12.92 -5.04 11.30
CA LEU A 103 12.76 -6.46 11.62
C LEU A 103 11.28 -6.75 11.87
N LEU A 104 10.71 -7.67 11.10
CA LEU A 104 9.33 -8.09 11.23
C LEU A 104 9.25 -9.46 11.91
N THR A 105 8.42 -9.57 12.94
CA THR A 105 8.07 -10.86 13.56
C THR A 105 6.56 -11.06 13.49
N VAL A 106 6.14 -12.19 12.94
CA VAL A 106 4.73 -12.52 12.75
C VAL A 106 4.30 -13.52 13.81
N TYR A 107 3.17 -13.27 14.45
CA TYR A 107 2.55 -14.14 15.44
C TYR A 107 1.15 -14.49 14.95
N THR A 108 0.83 -15.79 14.86
CA THR A 108 -0.46 -16.29 14.41
C THR A 108 -1.17 -17.02 15.52
N LYS A 109 -2.50 -16.88 15.60
CA LYS A 109 -3.35 -17.62 16.53
C LYS A 109 -4.21 -18.63 15.79
N ASN A 110 -3.96 -19.91 16.02
CA ASN A 110 -4.72 -21.04 15.46
C ASN A 110 -5.25 -21.92 16.58
N SER A 111 -6.50 -22.38 16.48
CA SER A 111 -7.13 -23.27 17.47
C SER A 111 -7.05 -22.83 18.95
N GLY A 112 -6.83 -21.54 19.22
CA GLY A 112 -6.72 -21.02 20.60
C GLY A 112 -5.29 -20.75 21.06
N GLU A 113 -4.29 -21.20 20.32
CA GLU A 113 -2.87 -21.11 20.67
C GLU A 113 -2.14 -20.12 19.77
N TRP A 114 -1.17 -19.41 20.33
CA TRP A 114 -0.31 -18.49 19.59
C TRP A 114 0.98 -19.18 19.19
N SER A 115 1.45 -18.90 17.98
CA SER A 115 2.76 -19.30 17.49
C SER A 115 3.47 -18.09 16.89
N GLY A 116 4.74 -17.89 17.23
CA GLY A 116 5.63 -16.88 16.68
C GLY A 116 6.53 -17.49 15.61
N HIS A 117 6.60 -16.85 14.45
CA HIS A 117 7.41 -17.28 13.31
C HIS A 117 8.81 -16.69 13.38
N LEU A 118 9.75 -17.25 12.61
CA LEU A 118 11.07 -16.68 12.46
C LEU A 118 10.97 -15.25 11.92
N PRO A 119 11.74 -14.30 12.47
CA PRO A 119 11.71 -12.92 12.02
C PRO A 119 12.41 -12.77 10.67
N PHE A 120 12.00 -11.77 9.90
CA PHE A 120 12.63 -11.42 8.62
C PHE A 120 12.81 -9.91 8.50
N ARG A 121 13.71 -9.50 7.61
CA ARG A 121 14.11 -8.10 7.45
C ARG A 121 13.52 -7.49 6.18
N VAL A 122 13.26 -6.20 6.24
CA VAL A 122 13.02 -5.32 5.09
C VAL A 122 14.01 -4.17 5.15
N PHE A 123 14.68 -3.87 4.05
CA PHE A 123 15.71 -2.83 3.98
C PHE A 123 15.16 -1.53 3.42
N VAL A 124 15.52 -0.40 4.03
CA VAL A 124 15.02 0.94 3.64
C VAL A 124 16.13 1.76 2.99
N LYS A 125 15.96 2.08 1.71
CA LYS A 125 16.84 3.00 0.98
C LYS A 125 16.41 4.44 1.20
N GLU A 126 17.39 5.31 1.40
CA GLU A 126 17.16 6.75 1.61
C GLU A 126 16.65 7.46 0.36
N LEU A 127 17.07 6.99 -0.82
CA LEU A 127 16.69 7.59 -2.10
C LEU A 127 15.21 7.28 -2.40
N PRO A 128 14.35 8.31 -2.55
CA PRO A 128 12.98 8.10 -2.97
C PRO A 128 12.92 7.76 -4.47
N VAL A 129 11.77 7.23 -4.88
CA VAL A 129 11.42 6.99 -6.30
C VAL A 129 10.30 7.93 -6.75
N ASP A 130 10.07 8.03 -8.05
CA ASP A 130 8.99 8.86 -8.59
C ASP A 130 7.61 8.44 -8.07
N PRO A 131 6.75 9.38 -7.65
CA PRO A 131 5.52 9.09 -6.94
C PRO A 131 4.46 8.34 -7.75
N TYR A 132 4.54 8.34 -9.08
CA TYR A 132 3.48 7.80 -9.92
C TYR A 132 3.97 6.69 -10.85
N LEU A 133 3.25 5.58 -10.83
CA LEU A 133 3.33 4.54 -11.83
C LEU A 133 2.17 4.67 -12.81
N VAL A 134 2.46 4.88 -14.09
CA VAL A 134 1.45 4.85 -15.15
C VAL A 134 1.38 3.45 -15.73
N TYR A 135 0.19 2.88 -15.82
CA TYR A 135 0.01 1.53 -16.33
C TYR A 135 -1.34 1.33 -17.03
N ARG A 136 -1.37 0.32 -17.89
CA ARG A 136 -2.59 -0.11 -18.58
C ARG A 136 -3.38 -1.06 -17.69
N ARG A 137 -4.66 -0.79 -17.50
CA ARG A 137 -5.61 -1.75 -16.94
C ARG A 137 -6.43 -2.36 -18.07
N ILE A 138 -6.28 -3.67 -18.24
CA ILE A 138 -6.98 -4.46 -19.25
C ILE A 138 -7.53 -5.72 -18.58
N ALA A 139 -8.83 -5.99 -18.75
CA ALA A 139 -9.43 -7.21 -18.23
C ALA A 139 -8.87 -8.43 -18.98
N PRO A 140 -8.57 -9.55 -18.30
CA PRO A 140 -8.22 -10.80 -18.97
C PRO A 140 -9.46 -11.30 -19.73
N GLY A 141 -9.39 -11.27 -21.06
CA GLY A 141 -10.49 -11.59 -21.96
C GLY A 141 -10.60 -10.55 -23.08
N TYR A 142 -10.24 -10.93 -24.31
CA TYR A 142 -10.20 -10.06 -25.50
C TYR A 142 -11.57 -9.51 -25.94
N GLU A 143 -12.66 -9.91 -25.28
CA GLU A 143 -14.02 -9.78 -25.82
C GLU A 143 -14.74 -8.50 -25.38
N SER A 144 -14.18 -7.74 -24.44
CA SER A 144 -14.81 -6.52 -23.96
C SER A 144 -13.81 -5.38 -23.87
N TRP A 145 -13.53 -4.78 -25.03
CA TRP A 145 -12.96 -3.44 -25.18
C TRP A 145 -13.74 -2.36 -24.42
N SER A 146 -14.83 -2.67 -23.72
CA SER A 146 -15.67 -1.71 -23.01
C SER A 146 -15.08 -1.20 -21.70
N ARG A 147 -14.02 -1.82 -21.16
CA ARG A 147 -13.41 -1.46 -19.86
C ARG A 147 -11.87 -1.49 -19.89
N MET A 148 -11.27 -0.73 -20.80
CA MET A 148 -9.83 -0.45 -20.83
C MET A 148 -9.58 0.98 -20.35
N GLY A 149 -8.42 1.21 -19.73
CA GLY A 149 -7.92 2.54 -19.44
C GLY A 149 -6.43 2.55 -19.13
N ILE A 150 -5.86 3.75 -19.20
CA ILE A 150 -4.55 4.08 -18.66
C ILE A 150 -4.80 4.75 -17.31
N TYR A 151 -4.11 4.25 -16.29
CA TYR A 151 -4.25 4.70 -14.92
C TYR A 151 -2.89 5.15 -14.40
N GLN A 152 -2.91 6.10 -13.48
CA GLN A 152 -1.75 6.46 -12.69
C GLN A 152 -2.01 6.05 -11.24
N ARG A 153 -1.02 5.40 -10.63
CA ARG A 153 -1.07 4.95 -9.25
C ARG A 153 -0.03 5.69 -8.45
N ASN A 154 -0.46 6.32 -7.36
CA ASN A 154 0.46 6.93 -6.42
C ASN A 154 1.11 5.84 -5.58
N ILE A 155 2.43 5.66 -5.72
CA ILE A 155 3.17 4.61 -5.02
C ILE A 155 3.55 4.99 -3.58
N PHE A 156 3.30 6.23 -3.14
CA PHE A 156 3.37 6.60 -1.72
C PHE A 156 2.17 6.07 -0.94
N ASN A 157 1.07 5.78 -1.62
CA ASN A 157 -0.15 5.29 -0.99
C ASN A 157 -0.85 4.25 -1.89
N PHE A 158 -2.19 4.18 -1.83
CA PHE A 158 -2.96 3.24 -2.63
C PHE A 158 -3.87 3.93 -3.65
N ASP A 159 -3.79 5.25 -3.77
CA ASP A 159 -4.62 6.07 -4.62
C ASP A 159 -4.31 5.80 -6.09
N GLU A 160 -5.35 5.81 -6.90
CA GLU A 160 -5.29 5.47 -8.31
C GLU A 160 -6.35 6.27 -9.05
N ASP A 161 -5.91 6.98 -10.07
CA ASP A 161 -6.75 7.85 -10.88
C ASP A 161 -6.70 7.41 -12.35
N PRO A 162 -7.84 7.45 -13.07
CA PRO A 162 -7.82 7.27 -14.51
C PRO A 162 -7.13 8.48 -15.16
N VAL A 163 -6.14 8.22 -16.00
CA VAL A 163 -5.59 9.23 -16.92
C VAL A 163 -6.52 9.37 -18.11
N ILE A 164 -6.88 8.24 -18.71
CA ILE A 164 -7.86 8.14 -19.79
C ILE A 164 -8.50 6.75 -19.77
N ASP A 165 -9.81 6.67 -19.99
CA ASP A 165 -10.50 5.40 -20.09
C ASP A 165 -11.61 5.41 -21.15
N ASN A 166 -12.13 4.22 -21.43
CA ASN A 166 -13.14 4.03 -22.47
C ASN A 166 -14.52 4.59 -22.12
N ARG A 167 -14.74 5.10 -20.90
CA ARG A 167 -15.97 5.88 -20.58
C ARG A 167 -15.89 7.27 -21.18
N MET A 168 -14.67 7.84 -21.26
CA MET A 168 -14.42 9.11 -21.92
C MET A 168 -14.39 8.96 -23.45
N LEU A 169 -13.86 7.83 -23.95
CA LEU A 169 -13.75 7.53 -25.38
C LEU A 169 -14.39 6.17 -25.72
N THR A 170 -15.73 6.13 -25.71
CA THR A 170 -16.49 4.89 -25.94
C THR A 170 -16.15 4.23 -27.27
N GLY A 171 -15.72 2.96 -27.20
CA GLY A 171 -15.38 2.15 -28.37
C GLY A 171 -13.98 2.41 -28.93
N ASN A 172 -13.20 3.30 -28.32
CA ASN A 172 -11.80 3.50 -28.67
C ASN A 172 -10.86 2.58 -27.88
N CYS A 173 -9.80 2.15 -28.51
CA CYS A 173 -8.69 1.44 -27.88
C CYS A 173 -7.55 2.42 -27.59
N MET A 174 -7.06 2.42 -26.35
CA MET A 174 -5.93 3.22 -25.85
C MET A 174 -4.79 2.33 -25.34
N ASN A 175 -4.58 1.21 -26.04
CA ASN A 175 -3.61 0.20 -25.62
C ASN A 175 -2.17 0.67 -25.74
N CYS A 176 -1.90 1.52 -26.73
CA CYS A 176 -0.56 1.93 -27.13
C CYS A 176 -0.25 3.30 -26.55
N HIS A 177 0.62 3.33 -25.54
CA HIS A 177 1.19 4.55 -24.99
C HIS A 177 2.63 4.27 -24.55
N SER A 178 3.48 5.28 -24.60
CA SER A 178 4.88 5.16 -24.20
C SER A 178 5.41 6.51 -23.74
N PHE A 179 6.35 6.47 -22.80
CA PHE A 179 7.10 7.62 -22.31
C PHE A 179 8.54 7.49 -22.80
N SER A 180 9.09 8.56 -23.35
CA SER A 180 10.50 8.61 -23.74
C SER A 180 11.36 8.69 -22.48
N ASN A 181 12.12 7.62 -22.19
CA ASN A 181 12.98 7.54 -21.00
C ASN A 181 12.27 7.94 -19.69
N TYR A 182 11.05 7.44 -19.49
CA TYR A 182 10.21 7.73 -18.30
C TYR A 182 9.80 9.21 -18.13
N ASN A 183 10.02 10.07 -19.13
CA ASN A 183 9.67 11.49 -19.06
C ASN A 183 8.18 11.72 -19.38
N PRO A 184 7.36 12.24 -18.43
CA PRO A 184 5.96 12.54 -18.68
C PRO A 184 5.72 13.68 -19.68
N GLU A 185 6.70 14.57 -19.88
CA GLU A 185 6.61 15.67 -20.85
C GLU A 185 6.90 15.23 -22.29
N MET A 186 7.42 14.01 -22.47
CA MET A 186 7.71 13.43 -23.78
C MET A 186 7.09 12.05 -23.90
N MET A 187 5.85 12.00 -24.38
CA MET A 187 5.08 10.76 -24.47
C MET A 187 4.31 10.66 -25.77
N MET A 188 3.88 9.45 -26.12
CA MET A 188 2.93 9.22 -27.20
C MET A 188 1.74 8.40 -26.69
N LEU A 189 0.56 8.69 -27.23
CA LEU A 189 -0.66 7.94 -27.03
C LEU A 189 -1.32 7.69 -28.40
N HIS A 190 -1.50 6.43 -28.76
CA HIS A 190 -2.17 6.06 -29.99
C HIS A 190 -3.55 5.47 -29.71
N LEU A 191 -4.57 6.09 -30.31
CA LEU A 191 -5.96 5.71 -30.22
C LEU A 191 -6.40 5.00 -31.50
N ARG A 192 -7.04 3.84 -31.34
CA ARG A 192 -7.71 3.10 -32.43
C ARG A 192 -9.22 3.15 -32.23
N GLY A 193 -10.01 3.07 -33.29
CA GLY A 193 -11.48 3.10 -33.23
C GLY A 193 -12.05 4.36 -33.87
N LYS A 194 -13.20 4.83 -33.37
CA LYS A 194 -13.94 5.96 -33.98
C LYS A 194 -13.13 7.26 -33.96
N ILE A 195 -12.49 7.56 -32.84
CA ILE A 195 -11.55 8.69 -32.69
C ILE A 195 -10.14 8.14 -32.83
N ALA A 196 -9.67 7.97 -34.07
CA ALA A 196 -8.34 7.42 -34.34
C ALA A 196 -7.29 8.53 -34.45
N GLY A 197 -6.08 8.24 -34.00
CA GLY A 197 -4.96 9.16 -34.14
C GLY A 197 -3.83 8.87 -33.17
N THR A 198 -2.68 9.48 -33.42
CA THR A 198 -1.56 9.50 -32.49
C THR A 198 -1.44 10.91 -31.91
N LEU A 199 -1.46 11.00 -30.60
CA LEU A 199 -1.09 12.20 -29.86
C LEU A 199 0.37 12.05 -29.45
N ILE A 200 1.16 13.08 -29.70
CA ILE A 200 2.54 13.16 -29.23
C ILE A 200 2.59 14.37 -28.31
N ALA A 201 3.12 14.19 -27.10
CA ALA A 201 3.45 15.27 -26.20
C ALA A 201 4.96 15.52 -26.27
N ARG A 202 5.35 16.79 -26.34
CA ARG A 202 6.74 17.25 -26.23
C ARG A 202 6.75 18.50 -25.38
N ASP A 203 7.65 18.55 -24.40
CA ASP A 203 7.78 19.65 -23.44
C ASP A 203 6.44 19.94 -22.71
N GLY A 204 5.64 18.90 -22.50
CA GLY A 204 4.32 18.97 -21.87
C GLY A 204 3.17 19.39 -22.81
N ASP A 205 3.49 19.88 -24.01
CA ASP A 205 2.50 20.32 -25.00
C ASP A 205 2.15 19.19 -25.98
N VAL A 206 0.86 19.06 -26.29
CA VAL A 206 0.39 18.13 -27.31
C VAL A 206 0.67 18.72 -28.69
N ILE A 207 1.56 18.07 -29.43
CA ILE A 207 1.87 18.36 -30.82
C ILE A 207 1.13 17.38 -31.73
N LYS A 208 0.56 17.91 -32.81
CA LYS A 208 -0.20 17.14 -33.81
C LYS A 208 0.72 16.59 -34.90
#